data_AF-A0A1Q3DZL4-F1
#
_entry.id   AF-A0A1Q3DZL4-F1
#
_cell.length_a   1.000
_cell.length_b   1.000
_cell.length_c   1.000
_cell.angle_alpha   90.00
_cell.angle_beta   90.00
_cell.angle_gamma   90.00
#
_symmetry.space_group_name_H-M   'P 1'
#
loop_
_entity.id
_entity.type
_entity.pdbx_description
1 polymer ?
#
loop_
_entity_poly.entity_id
_entity_poly.type
_entity_poly.pdbx_seq_one_letter_code
_entity_poly.pdbx_strand_id
1 'polypeptide(L)'
;MKIPRAKPCQTNLRDIWAWNPPVRRSGHRILDPIPAELYIMIFNYVKPRNDCYESKKTIIRRTNDLRNMSLVCRYFCAEILPWLFKSVVFHPGGLYNGVTTRAEKDAMSYIPFCRSIKQDEKFARSLALQVKQCSIRDWLDAPNTNTAMVKAFLNTHIDSLPHLTNLTTITLSRMPLAPQLLAHIRRLLHLTSFTIDRCDFAEISPKHVQKLAAKSKLKSFRLWVRSKDDSDDEDDEVHALVVKKFLPLIVNLSEFGTDSWLLMQALISCHDTLPPLLETLEILSIRDTKVLCEYLYKLPALTSLTMDSSAALSSGSSNVLYKMRIKVE
;
A
#
# COMPACT_ATOMS: atom_id res chain seq x y z
N MET A 1 49.85 -5.56 10.32
CA MET A 1 49.22 -5.38 11.65
C MET A 1 47.70 -5.45 11.46
N LYS A 2 47.04 -6.55 11.88
CA LYS A 2 45.58 -6.72 11.73
C LYS A 2 44.89 -6.17 12.98
N ILE A 3 44.10 -5.10 12.82
CA ILE A 3 43.29 -4.54 13.91
C ILE A 3 42.22 -5.59 14.28
N PRO A 4 42.15 -6.07 15.53
CA PRO A 4 41.12 -7.02 15.94
C PRO A 4 39.75 -6.35 15.81
N ARG A 5 38.85 -6.92 15.01
CA ARG A 5 37.44 -6.50 15.01
C ARG A 5 36.89 -6.80 16.39
N ALA A 6 36.57 -5.75 17.15
CA ALA A 6 35.89 -5.88 18.43
C ALA A 6 34.62 -6.73 18.24
N LYS A 7 34.50 -7.81 19.03
CA LYS A 7 33.27 -8.60 19.06
C LYS A 7 32.14 -7.67 19.50
N PRO A 8 31.01 -7.59 18.77
CA PRO A 8 29.88 -6.79 19.19
C PRO A 8 29.44 -7.27 20.57
N CYS A 9 29.46 -6.36 21.54
CA CYS A 9 28.99 -6.62 22.89
C CYS A 9 27.53 -7.09 22.78
N GLN A 10 27.27 -8.36 23.08
CA GLN A 10 25.92 -8.92 23.16
C GLN A 10 25.22 -8.27 24.35
N THR A 11 24.76 -7.03 24.14
CA THR A 11 23.80 -6.42 25.04
C THR A 11 22.57 -7.30 25.00
N ASN A 12 22.21 -7.89 26.14
CA ASN A 12 20.92 -8.52 26.34
C ASN A 12 19.86 -7.49 25.96
N LEU A 13 19.36 -7.60 24.72
CA LEU A 13 18.28 -6.78 24.19
C LEU A 13 17.07 -7.08 25.07
N ARG A 14 16.87 -6.24 26.10
CA ARG A 14 15.62 -6.18 26.84
C ARG A 14 14.50 -5.97 25.84
N ASP A 15 13.36 -6.59 26.10
CA ASP A 15 12.16 -6.43 25.28
C ASP A 15 11.90 -4.94 25.00
N ILE A 16 11.67 -4.59 23.74
CA ILE A 16 11.42 -3.21 23.28
C ILE A 16 10.23 -2.61 24.03
N TRP A 17 9.29 -3.48 24.41
CA TRP A 17 8.06 -3.11 25.08
C TRP A 17 8.23 -3.01 26.61
N ALA A 18 9.39 -3.41 27.15
CA ALA A 18 9.71 -3.23 28.56
C ALA A 18 10.40 -1.89 28.79
N TRP A 19 9.61 -0.86 29.11
CA TRP A 19 10.10 0.50 29.35
C TRP A 19 9.52 1.10 30.64
N ASN A 20 10.25 2.06 31.18
CA ASN A 20 9.78 2.95 32.26
C ASN A 20 9.64 4.36 31.69
N PRO A 21 8.73 5.19 32.24
CA PRO A 21 8.65 6.60 31.90
C PRO A 21 10.02 7.29 32.01
N PRO A 22 10.33 8.26 31.13
CA PRO A 22 11.62 8.91 31.13
C PRO A 22 11.84 9.68 32.43
N VAL A 23 13.01 9.48 33.05
CA VAL A 23 13.43 10.28 34.20
C VAL A 23 13.78 11.68 33.71
N ARG A 24 13.05 12.68 34.21
CA ARG A 24 13.22 14.08 33.80
C ARG A 24 14.27 14.76 34.66
N ARG A 25 15.20 15.49 34.02
CA ARG A 25 16.26 16.24 34.69
C ARG A 25 16.43 17.63 34.07
N SER A 26 16.83 18.60 34.89
CA SER A 26 17.36 19.90 34.46
C SER A 26 18.68 20.12 35.17
N GLY A 27 19.79 19.96 34.45
CA GLY A 27 21.12 19.81 35.05
C GLY A 27 21.14 18.60 36.01
N HIS A 28 21.47 18.84 37.28
CA HIS A 28 21.49 17.81 38.32
C HIS A 28 20.14 17.60 39.02
N ARG A 29 19.18 18.52 38.85
CA ARG A 29 17.87 18.44 39.51
C ARG A 29 16.99 17.42 38.80
N ILE A 30 16.44 16.48 39.56
CA ILE A 30 15.36 15.58 39.10
C ILE A 30 14.06 16.40 39.11
N LEU A 31 13.34 16.37 38.00
CA LEU A 31 12.04 17.04 37.86
C LEU A 31 10.91 16.04 38.14
N ASP A 32 9.74 16.55 38.50
CA ASP A 32 8.56 15.72 38.73
C ASP A 32 8.20 14.91 37.47
N PRO A 33 7.82 13.63 37.64
CA PRO A 33 7.43 12.79 36.52
C PRO A 33 6.19 13.36 35.83
N ILE A 34 6.18 13.29 34.50
CA ILE A 34 4.97 13.55 33.72
C ILE A 34 4.23 12.20 33.60
N PRO A 35 2.93 12.14 33.91
CA PRO A 35 2.11 10.94 33.70
C PRO A 35 2.18 10.45 32.24
N ALA A 36 2.17 9.12 32.05
CA ALA A 36 2.30 8.49 30.74
C ALA A 36 1.22 8.97 29.75
N GLU A 37 0.02 9.23 30.26
CA GLU A 37 -1.16 9.69 29.54
C GLU A 37 -0.92 11.04 28.87
N LEU A 38 -0.20 11.95 29.53
CA LEU A 38 0.11 13.26 28.96
C LEU A 38 1.08 13.14 27.77
N TYR A 39 2.03 12.21 27.82
CA TYR A 39 2.88 11.91 26.66
C TYR A 39 2.07 11.36 25.50
N ILE A 40 1.15 10.42 25.76
CA ILE A 40 0.27 9.86 24.72
C ILE A 40 -0.60 10.97 24.09
N MET A 41 -1.12 11.90 24.88
CA MET A 41 -1.85 13.07 24.38
C MET A 41 -0.99 13.94 23.46
N ILE A 42 0.27 14.20 23.85
CA ILE A 42 1.23 14.94 23.01
C ILE A 42 1.49 14.19 21.71
N PHE A 43 1.74 12.87 21.77
CA PHE A 43 2.01 12.07 20.58
C PHE A 43 0.80 12.07 19.63
N ASN A 44 -0.42 11.94 20.18
CA ASN A 44 -1.67 12.01 19.41
C ASN A 44 -1.89 13.38 18.75
N TYR A 45 -1.42 14.47 19.37
CA TYR A 45 -1.48 15.80 18.78
C TYR A 45 -0.53 15.95 17.58
N VAL A 46 0.67 15.34 17.65
CA VAL A 46 1.69 15.39 16.58
C VAL A 46 1.39 14.39 15.46
N LYS A 47 0.66 13.31 15.75
CA LYS A 47 0.32 12.25 14.79
C LYS A 47 -0.35 12.79 13.52
N PRO A 48 0.12 12.40 12.31
CA PRO A 48 -0.56 12.74 11.07
C PRO A 48 -2.03 12.30 11.11
N ARG A 49 -2.94 13.17 10.69
CA ARG A 49 -4.37 12.85 10.61
C ARG A 49 -4.66 12.31 9.22
N ASN A 50 -5.61 11.38 9.14
CA ASN A 50 -6.17 10.95 7.85
C ASN A 50 -7.22 11.97 7.37
N ASP A 51 -6.85 13.25 7.38
CA ASP A 51 -7.71 14.34 6.92
C ASP A 51 -7.43 14.60 5.44
N CYS A 52 -8.48 14.63 4.61
CA CYS A 52 -8.35 14.89 3.18
C CYS A 52 -7.83 16.31 2.86
N TYR A 53 -7.91 17.23 3.82
CA TYR A 53 -7.40 18.60 3.67
C TYR A 53 -5.96 18.77 4.17
N GLU A 54 -5.36 17.76 4.81
CA GLU A 54 -3.99 17.87 5.32
C GLU A 54 -2.99 17.84 4.16
N SER A 55 -2.24 18.93 4.01
CA SER A 55 -1.25 19.02 2.93
C SER A 55 -0.14 17.98 3.11
N LYS A 56 0.34 17.41 1.99
CA LYS A 56 1.46 16.46 1.97
C LYS A 56 2.69 16.96 2.76
N LYS A 57 2.98 18.27 2.68
CA LYS A 57 4.06 18.92 3.44
C LYS A 57 3.87 18.80 4.96
N THR A 58 2.64 18.96 5.44
CA THR A 58 2.31 18.85 6.87
C THR A 58 2.44 17.42 7.37
N ILE A 59 1.94 16.44 6.59
CA ILE A 59 2.09 15.01 6.89
C ILE A 59 3.56 14.63 7.01
N ILE A 60 4.40 15.06 6.04
CA ILE A 60 5.84 14.81 6.06
C ILE A 60 6.49 15.43 7.30
N ARG A 61 6.19 16.70 7.61
CA ARG A 61 6.73 17.39 8.79
C ARG A 61 6.38 16.64 10.08
N ARG A 62 5.11 16.31 10.28
CA ARG A 62 4.63 15.58 11.48
C ARG A 62 5.24 14.19 11.60
N THR A 63 5.40 13.48 10.49
CA THR A 63 6.07 12.18 10.47
C THR A 63 7.54 12.31 10.89
N ASN A 64 8.22 13.35 10.42
CA ASN A 64 9.60 13.64 10.83
C ASN A 64 9.69 14.05 12.30
N ASP A 65 8.75 14.83 12.81
CA ASP A 65 8.69 15.19 14.23
C ASP A 65 8.53 13.94 15.10
N LEU A 66 7.61 13.03 14.75
CA LEU A 66 7.47 11.72 15.42
C LEU A 66 8.76 10.89 15.34
N ARG A 67 9.43 10.88 14.18
CA ARG A 67 10.70 10.18 14.03
C ARG A 67 11.79 10.74 14.93
N ASN A 68 11.88 12.06 15.07
CA ASN A 68 12.84 12.68 15.98
C ASN A 68 12.48 12.36 17.44
N MET A 69 11.19 12.36 17.76
CA MET A 69 10.70 12.00 19.10
C MET A 69 11.02 10.55 19.47
N SER A 70 10.95 9.60 18.53
CA SER A 70 11.29 8.19 18.81
C SER A 70 12.75 7.98 19.18
N LEU A 71 13.64 8.94 18.88
CA LEU A 71 15.06 8.90 19.24
C LEU A 71 15.34 9.44 20.64
N VAL A 72 14.38 10.06 21.32
CA VAL A 72 14.58 10.72 22.62
C VAL A 72 14.89 9.70 23.72
N CYS A 73 14.06 8.66 23.84
CA CYS A 73 14.24 7.63 24.85
C CYS A 73 13.48 6.34 24.47
N ARG A 74 13.70 5.26 25.24
CA ARG A 74 13.04 3.96 24.98
C ARG A 74 11.52 4.01 25.08
N TYR A 75 10.97 4.78 26.02
CA TYR A 75 9.51 4.95 26.13
C TYR A 75 8.93 5.56 24.84
N PHE A 76 9.51 6.67 24.37
CA PHE A 76 9.05 7.35 23.17
C PHE A 76 9.21 6.44 21.94
N CYS A 77 10.32 5.70 21.87
CA CYS A 77 10.55 4.70 20.84
C CYS A 77 9.43 3.65 20.82
N ALA A 78 9.13 3.04 21.97
CA ALA A 78 8.10 2.01 22.09
C ALA A 78 6.70 2.53 21.71
N GLU A 79 6.34 3.75 22.12
CA GLU A 79 5.02 4.32 21.79
C GLU A 79 4.89 4.76 20.33
N ILE A 80 5.95 5.32 19.76
CA ILE A 80 5.88 5.98 18.44
C ILE A 80 6.15 5.01 17.29
N LEU A 81 7.04 4.03 17.46
CA LEU A 81 7.42 3.10 16.39
C LEU A 81 6.22 2.31 15.81
N PRO A 82 5.25 1.80 16.59
CA PRO A 82 4.04 1.18 16.05
C PRO A 82 3.30 2.06 15.04
N TRP A 83 3.31 3.38 15.23
CA TRP A 83 2.64 4.31 14.32
C TRP A 83 3.46 4.59 13.08
N LEU A 84 4.77 4.78 13.24
CA LEU A 84 5.69 5.00 12.12
C LEU A 84 5.76 3.77 11.19
N PHE A 85 5.68 2.56 11.75
CA PHE A 85 5.73 1.31 10.99
C PHE A 85 4.36 0.79 10.58
N LYS A 86 3.25 1.41 11.02
CA LYS A 86 1.89 0.98 10.63
C LYS A 86 1.73 0.88 9.11
N SER A 87 2.32 1.83 8.38
CA SER A 87 2.32 1.89 6.92
C SER A 87 3.75 2.03 6.40
N VAL A 88 4.21 1.05 5.64
CA VAL A 88 5.52 1.09 4.97
C VAL A 88 5.35 1.31 3.47
N VAL A 89 6.26 2.09 2.89
CA VAL A 89 6.27 2.38 1.45
C VAL A 89 7.64 2.03 0.90
N PHE A 90 7.68 1.07 -0.01
CA PHE A 90 8.87 0.67 -0.75
C PHE A 90 8.87 1.35 -2.12
N HIS A 91 9.87 2.21 -2.33
CA HIS A 91 10.09 2.92 -3.59
C HIS A 91 11.59 2.82 -3.95
N PRO A 92 11.97 2.93 -5.23
CA PRO A 92 13.35 2.81 -5.70
C PRO A 92 14.23 4.04 -5.37
N GLY A 93 14.17 4.56 -4.13
CA GLY A 93 14.77 5.82 -3.71
C GLY A 93 16.15 6.13 -4.31
N GLY A 94 16.32 7.35 -4.82
CA GLY A 94 17.60 7.84 -5.36
C GLY A 94 17.87 7.55 -6.84
N LEU A 95 17.03 6.77 -7.53
CA LEU A 95 17.22 6.45 -8.95
C LEU A 95 16.56 7.45 -9.92
N TYR A 96 15.82 8.42 -9.40
CA TYR A 96 15.14 9.43 -10.22
C TYR A 96 16.03 10.66 -10.46
N ASN A 97 16.58 10.77 -11.67
CA ASN A 97 17.09 11.99 -12.35
C ASN A 97 17.90 13.03 -11.57
N GLY A 98 18.60 12.67 -10.49
CA GLY A 98 19.56 13.57 -9.81
C GLY A 98 18.94 14.76 -9.04
N VAL A 99 17.70 15.15 -9.34
CA VAL A 99 16.91 16.14 -8.60
C VAL A 99 16.10 15.43 -7.53
N THR A 100 16.78 14.73 -6.62
CA THR A 100 16.10 14.29 -5.40
C THR A 100 15.95 15.51 -4.52
N THR A 101 14.71 15.90 -4.25
CA THR A 101 14.46 16.86 -3.17
C THR A 101 15.03 16.27 -1.88
N ARG A 102 15.50 17.10 -0.95
CA ARG A 102 16.07 16.62 0.33
C ARG A 102 15.09 15.67 1.06
N ALA A 103 13.79 15.91 0.89
CA ALA A 103 12.71 15.06 1.40
C ALA A 103 12.64 13.64 0.77
N GLU A 104 13.08 13.46 -0.48
CA GLU A 104 13.14 12.15 -1.15
C GLU A 104 14.43 11.39 -0.83
N LYS A 105 15.52 12.10 -0.50
CA LYS A 105 16.71 11.47 0.11
C LYS A 105 16.42 10.92 1.51
N ASP A 106 15.50 11.57 2.22
CA ASP A 106 15.04 11.13 3.55
C ASP A 106 13.95 10.06 3.50
N ALA A 107 13.38 9.80 2.31
CA ALA A 107 12.40 8.74 2.12
C ALA A 107 13.12 7.41 2.40
N MET A 108 12.81 6.86 3.58
CA MET A 108 13.59 5.82 4.23
C MET A 108 13.76 4.64 3.28
N SER A 109 14.99 4.39 2.87
CA SER A 109 15.33 3.08 2.32
C SER A 109 15.04 2.08 3.43
N TYR A 110 13.90 1.38 3.34
CA TYR A 110 13.56 0.27 4.23
C TYR A 110 14.40 -0.97 3.93
N ILE A 111 15.44 -0.86 3.09
CA ILE A 111 16.32 -1.99 2.75
C ILE A 111 17.03 -2.54 4.00
N PRO A 112 17.64 -1.74 4.90
CA PRO A 112 18.23 -2.27 6.12
C PRO A 112 17.19 -3.00 6.97
N PHE A 113 15.98 -2.44 7.10
CA PHE A 113 14.87 -3.09 7.80
C PHE A 113 14.48 -4.43 7.17
N CYS A 114 14.31 -4.50 5.84
CA CYS A 114 14.00 -5.75 5.13
C CYS A 114 15.12 -6.80 5.30
N ARG A 115 16.39 -6.37 5.27
CA ARG A 115 17.55 -7.25 5.52
C ARG A 115 17.54 -7.79 6.95
N SER A 116 17.31 -6.94 7.95
CA SER A 116 17.23 -7.34 9.35
C SER A 116 16.06 -8.29 9.62
N ILE A 117 14.91 -8.10 8.95
CA ILE A 117 13.81 -9.08 8.97
C ILE A 117 14.27 -10.44 8.44
N LYS A 118 14.94 -10.46 7.28
CA LYS A 118 15.43 -11.70 6.66
C LYS A 118 16.49 -12.41 7.50
N GLN A 119 17.26 -11.65 8.27
CA GLN A 119 18.25 -12.17 9.24
C GLN A 119 17.62 -12.58 10.58
N ASP A 120 16.30 -12.52 10.68
CA ASP A 120 15.52 -12.84 11.89
C ASP A 120 15.95 -12.04 13.13
N GLU A 121 16.38 -10.79 12.91
CA GLU A 121 16.70 -9.90 14.02
C GLU A 121 15.45 -9.61 14.85
N LYS A 122 15.50 -9.91 16.16
CA LYS A 122 14.36 -9.76 17.09
C LYS A 122 13.69 -8.39 17.01
N PHE A 123 14.49 -7.33 16.90
CA PHE A 123 13.98 -5.96 16.82
C PHE A 123 13.18 -5.73 15.54
N ALA A 124 13.74 -6.11 14.39
CA ALA A 124 13.08 -5.97 13.11
C ALA A 124 11.82 -6.84 13.02
N ARG A 125 11.84 -8.06 13.58
CA ARG A 125 10.66 -8.93 13.68
C ARG A 125 9.55 -8.30 14.52
N SER A 126 9.88 -7.72 15.65
CA SER A 126 8.90 -7.02 16.50
C SER A 126 8.24 -5.84 15.76
N LEU A 127 9.03 -5.06 15.01
CA LEU A 127 8.51 -3.97 14.18
C LEU A 127 7.70 -4.45 12.98
N ALA A 128 8.08 -5.57 12.35
CA ALA A 128 7.34 -6.18 11.26
C ALA A 128 5.89 -6.53 11.66
N LEU A 129 5.66 -6.91 12.93
CA LEU A 129 4.33 -7.16 13.47
C LEU A 129 3.47 -5.89 13.58
N GLN A 130 4.07 -4.70 13.58
CA GLN A 130 3.32 -3.44 13.63
C GLN A 130 2.84 -3.00 12.25
N VAL A 131 3.38 -3.58 11.17
CA VAL A 131 3.06 -3.21 9.79
C VAL A 131 1.69 -3.76 9.41
N LYS A 132 0.75 -2.86 9.10
CA LYS A 132 -0.61 -3.18 8.65
C LYS A 132 -0.84 -2.85 7.18
N GLN A 133 -0.10 -1.87 6.65
CA GLN A 133 -0.22 -1.38 5.28
C GLN A 133 1.15 -1.38 4.61
N CYS A 134 1.21 -1.87 3.36
CA CYS A 134 2.42 -1.90 2.57
C CYS A 134 2.12 -1.38 1.16
N SER A 135 2.88 -0.39 0.72
CA SER A 135 2.81 0.11 -0.65
C SER A 135 4.15 -0.15 -1.35
N ILE A 136 4.13 -0.75 -2.53
CA ILE A 136 5.30 -0.93 -3.38
C ILE A 136 5.03 -0.14 -4.66
N ARG A 137 5.81 0.91 -4.92
CA ARG A 137 5.48 1.83 -6.00
C ARG A 137 6.67 2.41 -6.77
N ASP A 138 6.37 2.86 -7.99
CA ASP A 138 7.22 3.73 -8.83
C ASP A 138 8.46 3.05 -9.40
N TRP A 139 8.36 1.75 -9.72
CA TRP A 139 9.46 0.94 -10.27
C TRP A 139 9.53 0.92 -11.79
N LEU A 140 8.49 1.38 -12.50
CA LEU A 140 8.46 1.48 -13.97
C LEU A 140 8.97 2.83 -14.50
N ASP A 141 8.90 3.87 -13.68
CA ASP A 141 9.08 5.24 -14.16
C ASP A 141 10.52 5.76 -14.02
N ALA A 142 11.46 4.92 -13.62
CA ALA A 142 12.85 5.33 -13.46
C ALA A 142 13.56 5.29 -14.84
N PRO A 143 13.89 6.45 -15.44
CA PRO A 143 14.62 6.46 -16.71
C PRO A 143 16.01 5.84 -16.49
N ASN A 144 16.45 5.00 -17.42
CA ASN A 144 17.77 4.36 -17.41
C ASN A 144 18.01 3.36 -16.25
N THR A 145 16.99 2.90 -15.54
CA THR A 145 17.22 1.85 -14.54
C THR A 145 17.60 0.53 -15.19
N ASN A 146 18.77 0.02 -14.82
CA ASN A 146 19.18 -1.34 -15.12
C ASN A 146 18.15 -2.33 -14.54
N THR A 147 17.44 -3.03 -15.41
CA THR A 147 16.37 -3.99 -15.06
C THR A 147 16.85 -5.03 -14.03
N ALA A 148 18.11 -5.46 -14.09
CA ALA A 148 18.67 -6.41 -13.13
C ALA A 148 18.78 -5.81 -11.72
N MET A 149 19.15 -4.53 -11.62
CA MET A 149 19.24 -3.83 -10.34
C MET A 149 17.86 -3.62 -9.73
N VAL A 150 16.88 -3.17 -10.52
CA VAL A 150 15.47 -3.04 -10.11
C VAL A 150 14.95 -4.38 -9.60
N LYS A 151 15.19 -5.47 -10.33
CA LYS A 151 14.79 -6.82 -9.92
C LYS A 151 15.44 -7.24 -8.61
N ALA A 152 16.74 -6.96 -8.40
CA ALA A 152 17.43 -7.30 -7.16
C ALA A 152 16.89 -6.52 -5.94
N PHE A 153 16.62 -5.22 -6.10
CA PHE A 153 16.02 -4.40 -5.04
C PHE A 153 14.59 -4.86 -4.74
N LEU A 154 13.79 -5.06 -5.78
CA LEU A 154 12.43 -5.53 -5.64
C LEU A 154 12.39 -6.89 -4.92
N ASN A 155 13.25 -7.84 -5.31
CA ASN A 155 13.36 -9.14 -4.63
C ASN A 155 13.67 -9.01 -3.14
N THR A 156 14.54 -8.06 -2.76
CA THR A 156 14.87 -7.82 -1.34
C THR A 156 13.64 -7.40 -0.54
N HIS A 157 12.80 -6.52 -1.09
CA HIS A 157 11.56 -6.10 -0.45
C HIS A 157 10.50 -7.21 -0.46
N ILE A 158 10.32 -7.85 -1.60
CA ILE A 158 9.36 -8.93 -1.81
C ILE A 158 9.59 -10.10 -0.84
N ASP A 159 10.84 -10.49 -0.63
CA ASP A 159 11.20 -11.59 0.27
C ASP A 159 10.89 -11.28 1.75
N SER A 160 10.76 -10.00 2.11
CA SER A 160 10.40 -9.61 3.48
C SER A 160 8.90 -9.66 3.73
N LEU A 161 8.05 -9.62 2.69
CA LEU A 161 6.59 -9.57 2.82
C LEU A 161 6.01 -10.69 3.68
N PRO A 162 6.41 -11.97 3.56
CA PRO A 162 5.85 -13.05 4.39
C PRO A 162 6.06 -12.87 5.90
N HIS A 163 6.99 -11.99 6.31
CA HIS A 163 7.25 -11.69 7.73
C HIS A 163 6.35 -10.57 8.27
N LEU A 164 5.65 -9.84 7.39
CA LEU A 164 4.66 -8.83 7.75
C LEU A 164 3.32 -9.51 8.03
N THR A 165 3.27 -10.32 9.09
CA THR A 165 2.13 -11.24 9.33
C THR A 165 0.83 -10.52 9.65
N ASN A 166 0.87 -9.31 10.20
CA ASN A 166 -0.31 -8.49 10.50
C ASN A 166 -0.75 -7.58 9.34
N LEU A 167 -0.23 -7.80 8.13
CA LEU A 167 -0.53 -6.97 6.98
C LEU A 167 -1.97 -7.20 6.49
N THR A 168 -2.75 -6.12 6.48
CA THR A 168 -4.16 -6.12 6.05
C THR A 168 -4.35 -5.48 4.68
N THR A 169 -3.44 -4.60 4.28
CA THR A 169 -3.55 -3.82 3.04
C THR A 169 -2.25 -3.86 2.24
N ILE A 170 -2.35 -4.20 0.96
CA ILE A 170 -1.26 -4.07 -0.01
C ILE A 170 -1.69 -3.17 -1.16
N THR A 171 -0.80 -2.27 -1.56
CA THR A 171 -0.91 -1.47 -2.78
C THR A 171 0.32 -1.66 -3.64
N LEU A 172 0.15 -2.12 -4.87
CA LEU A 172 1.20 -2.21 -5.88
C LEU A 172 0.92 -1.15 -6.92
N SER A 173 1.87 -0.28 -7.21
CA SER A 173 1.65 0.85 -8.12
C SER A 173 2.82 1.02 -9.08
N ARG A 174 2.58 1.15 -10.39
CA ARG A 174 3.62 1.48 -11.38
C ARG A 174 4.86 0.60 -11.25
N MET A 175 4.66 -0.71 -11.20
CA MET A 175 5.73 -1.70 -11.03
C MET A 175 5.49 -2.96 -11.87
N PRO A 176 6.53 -3.68 -12.29
CA PRO A 176 6.37 -4.99 -12.91
C PRO A 176 5.90 -6.02 -11.88
N LEU A 177 4.82 -6.74 -12.19
CA LEU A 177 4.33 -7.82 -11.34
C LEU A 177 5.05 -9.13 -11.66
N ALA A 178 5.80 -9.62 -10.68
CA ALA A 178 6.43 -10.92 -10.75
C ALA A 178 5.53 -12.02 -10.14
N PRO A 179 5.54 -13.26 -10.66
CA PRO A 179 4.82 -14.38 -10.06
C PRO A 179 5.18 -14.63 -8.58
N GLN A 180 6.45 -14.41 -8.21
CA GLN A 180 6.94 -14.56 -6.85
C GLN A 180 6.25 -13.59 -5.88
N LEU A 181 5.94 -12.37 -6.31
CA LEU A 181 5.21 -11.39 -5.51
C LEU A 181 3.83 -11.93 -5.14
N LEU A 182 3.06 -12.40 -6.12
CA LEU A 182 1.73 -12.98 -5.86
C LEU A 182 1.82 -14.22 -4.96
N ALA A 183 2.87 -15.03 -5.12
CA ALA A 183 3.10 -16.20 -4.28
C ALA A 183 3.35 -15.82 -2.81
N HIS A 184 4.04 -14.71 -2.54
CA HIS A 184 4.25 -14.19 -1.19
C HIS A 184 3.00 -13.50 -0.63
N ILE A 185 2.29 -12.72 -1.43
CA ILE A 185 1.00 -12.09 -1.04
C ILE A 185 0.01 -13.17 -0.59
N ARG A 186 -0.04 -14.31 -1.28
CA ARG A 186 -0.88 -15.45 -0.92
C ARG A 186 -0.61 -16.02 0.49
N ARG A 187 0.57 -15.76 1.07
CA ARG A 187 0.94 -16.24 2.42
C ARG A 187 0.42 -15.31 3.53
N LEU A 188 -0.14 -14.16 3.17
CA LEU A 188 -0.63 -13.15 4.12
C LEU A 188 -2.08 -13.45 4.51
N LEU A 189 -2.24 -14.22 5.58
CA LEU A 189 -3.54 -14.77 6.01
C LEU A 189 -4.54 -13.70 6.47
N HIS A 190 -4.05 -12.49 6.81
CA HIS A 190 -4.84 -11.36 7.29
C HIS A 190 -5.09 -10.29 6.22
N LEU A 191 -4.66 -10.53 4.98
CA LEU A 191 -4.84 -9.56 3.89
C LEU A 191 -6.31 -9.45 3.50
N THR A 192 -6.89 -8.26 3.71
CA THR A 192 -8.30 -7.97 3.39
C THR A 192 -8.46 -6.98 2.25
N SER A 193 -7.43 -6.20 1.94
CA SER A 193 -7.46 -5.20 0.88
C SER A 193 -6.24 -5.30 -0.03
N PHE A 194 -6.47 -5.37 -1.34
CA PHE A 194 -5.42 -5.46 -2.34
C PHE A 194 -5.69 -4.49 -3.50
N THR A 195 -4.73 -3.63 -3.79
CA THR A 195 -4.79 -2.67 -4.88
C THR A 195 -3.63 -2.87 -5.84
N ILE A 196 -3.94 -2.90 -7.13
CA ILE A 196 -2.99 -2.89 -8.22
C ILE A 196 -3.27 -1.65 -9.06
N ASP A 197 -2.27 -0.78 -9.24
CA ASP A 197 -2.39 0.50 -9.92
C ASP A 197 -1.32 0.64 -11.00
N ARG A 198 -1.72 0.68 -12.28
CA ARG A 198 -0.85 0.89 -13.44
C ARG A 198 0.39 -0.02 -13.45
N CYS A 199 0.23 -1.27 -13.02
CA CYS A 199 1.29 -2.26 -13.03
C CYS A 199 1.48 -2.89 -14.42
N ASP A 200 2.66 -3.47 -14.65
CA ASP A 200 2.94 -4.31 -15.81
C ASP A 200 2.67 -5.79 -15.47
N PHE A 201 1.93 -6.47 -16.34
CA PHE A 201 1.42 -7.84 -16.17
C PHE A 201 2.11 -8.87 -17.07
N ALA A 202 3.19 -8.53 -17.78
CA ALA A 202 3.84 -9.39 -18.77
C ALA A 202 4.16 -10.81 -18.24
N GLU A 203 4.63 -10.94 -17.00
CA GLU A 203 4.98 -12.25 -16.40
C GLU A 203 3.80 -12.96 -15.70
N ILE A 204 2.60 -12.34 -15.66
CA ILE A 204 1.47 -12.86 -14.89
C ILE A 204 0.57 -13.76 -15.76
N SER A 205 0.58 -15.05 -15.43
CA SER A 205 -0.33 -16.05 -15.99
C SER A 205 -1.63 -16.17 -15.17
N PRO A 206 -2.74 -16.66 -15.77
CA PRO A 206 -3.99 -16.95 -15.04
C PRO A 206 -3.80 -17.88 -13.85
N LYS A 207 -2.90 -18.88 -13.98
CA LYS A 207 -2.59 -19.84 -12.91
C LYS A 207 -2.03 -19.17 -11.65
N HIS A 208 -1.29 -18.07 -11.80
CA HIS A 208 -0.75 -17.32 -10.65
C HIS A 208 -1.88 -16.63 -9.88
N VAL A 209 -2.80 -15.99 -10.59
CA VAL A 209 -3.93 -15.27 -9.98
C VAL A 209 -4.93 -16.24 -9.35
N GLN A 210 -5.22 -17.36 -10.02
CA GLN A 210 -6.09 -18.41 -9.46
C GLN A 210 -5.52 -18.98 -8.15
N LYS A 211 -4.20 -19.21 -8.08
CA LYS A 211 -3.53 -19.65 -6.85
C LYS A 211 -3.67 -18.63 -5.72
N LEU A 212 -3.60 -17.33 -6.02
CA LEU A 212 -3.81 -16.25 -5.05
C LEU A 212 -5.27 -16.25 -4.58
N ALA A 213 -6.22 -16.26 -5.51
CA ALA A 213 -7.65 -16.26 -5.23
C ALA A 213 -8.10 -17.43 -4.34
N ALA A 214 -7.60 -18.65 -4.61
CA ALA A 214 -7.98 -19.85 -3.87
C ALA A 214 -7.67 -19.81 -2.36
N LYS A 215 -6.78 -18.92 -1.90
CA LYS A 215 -6.45 -18.74 -0.47
C LYS A 215 -6.79 -17.36 0.07
N SER A 216 -7.34 -16.51 -0.79
CA SER A 216 -7.61 -15.11 -0.47
C SER A 216 -8.80 -14.98 0.48
N LYS A 217 -8.70 -14.02 1.41
CA LYS A 217 -9.83 -13.54 2.23
C LYS A 217 -10.10 -12.05 1.96
N LEU A 218 -9.80 -11.62 0.74
CA LEU A 218 -9.99 -10.24 0.34
C LEU A 218 -11.45 -9.83 0.48
N LYS A 219 -11.65 -8.67 1.08
CA LYS A 219 -12.93 -7.94 1.11
C LYS A 219 -12.94 -6.82 0.09
N SER A 220 -11.77 -6.25 -0.19
CA SER A 220 -11.59 -5.10 -1.08
C SER A 220 -10.52 -5.41 -2.12
N PHE A 221 -10.86 -5.25 -3.41
CA PHE A 221 -9.92 -5.37 -4.51
C PHE A 221 -10.07 -4.18 -5.45
N ARG A 222 -8.96 -3.56 -5.83
CA ARG A 222 -8.94 -2.46 -6.80
C ARG A 222 -7.91 -2.74 -7.87
N LEU A 223 -8.32 -2.61 -9.13
CA LEU A 223 -7.47 -2.79 -10.29
C LEU A 223 -7.59 -1.59 -11.21
N TRP A 224 -6.57 -0.74 -11.17
CA TRP A 224 -6.39 0.39 -12.06
C TRP A 224 -5.36 0.01 -13.12
N VAL A 225 -5.78 -0.03 -14.37
CA VAL A 225 -4.95 -0.44 -15.50
C VAL A 225 -4.47 0.81 -16.20
N ARG A 226 -3.22 0.80 -16.65
CA ARG A 226 -2.69 1.89 -17.46
C ARG A 226 -3.46 1.93 -18.78
N SER A 227 -4.34 2.91 -18.95
CA SER A 227 -4.73 3.35 -20.29
C SER A 227 -3.46 3.96 -20.88
N LYS A 228 -2.93 3.38 -21.97
CA LYS A 228 -2.05 4.18 -22.83
C LYS A 228 -2.92 5.33 -23.32
N ASP A 229 -2.39 6.54 -23.23
CA ASP A 229 -3.12 7.75 -23.63
C ASP A 229 -3.64 7.58 -25.07
N ASP A 230 -4.96 7.47 -25.23
CA ASP A 230 -5.87 7.69 -26.37
C ASP A 230 -5.44 7.46 -27.84
N SER A 231 -4.27 6.88 -28.15
CA SER A 231 -3.77 6.90 -29.54
C SER A 231 -4.07 5.67 -30.39
N ASP A 232 -4.28 4.47 -29.83
CA ASP A 232 -4.38 3.25 -30.67
C ASP A 232 -5.34 2.19 -30.09
N ASP A 233 -6.45 1.93 -30.81
CA ASP A 233 -7.48 0.94 -30.47
C ASP A 233 -6.97 -0.52 -30.44
N GLU A 234 -5.82 -0.82 -31.05
CA GLU A 234 -5.30 -2.21 -31.17
C GLU A 234 -4.80 -2.81 -29.84
N ASP A 235 -4.46 -1.99 -28.85
CA ASP A 235 -3.98 -2.48 -27.55
C ASP A 235 -5.13 -2.96 -26.63
N ASP A 236 -6.39 -2.64 -26.95
CA ASP A 236 -7.55 -2.95 -26.10
C ASP A 236 -7.76 -4.46 -25.89
N GLU A 237 -7.53 -5.29 -26.92
CA GLU A 237 -7.80 -6.73 -26.84
C GLU A 237 -6.78 -7.46 -25.94
N VAL A 238 -5.50 -7.12 -26.07
CA VAL A 238 -4.42 -7.68 -25.23
C VAL A 238 -4.65 -7.27 -23.77
N HIS A 239 -5.00 -6.01 -23.54
CA HIS A 239 -5.37 -5.52 -22.22
C HIS A 239 -6.59 -6.26 -21.66
N ALA A 240 -7.63 -6.51 -22.47
CA ALA A 240 -8.80 -7.27 -22.05
C ALA A 240 -8.44 -8.67 -21.54
N LEU A 241 -7.60 -9.39 -22.30
CA LEU A 241 -7.16 -10.74 -21.95
C LEU A 241 -6.36 -10.77 -20.65
N VAL A 242 -5.50 -9.77 -20.42
CA VAL A 242 -4.71 -9.63 -19.20
C VAL A 242 -5.62 -9.38 -17.99
N VAL A 243 -6.57 -8.49 -18.13
CA VAL A 243 -7.41 -8.04 -17.02
C VAL A 243 -8.42 -9.12 -16.60
N LYS A 244 -8.96 -9.89 -17.56
CA LYS A 244 -9.82 -11.06 -17.28
C LYS A 244 -9.15 -12.11 -16.39
N LYS A 245 -7.81 -12.17 -16.34
CA LYS A 245 -7.08 -13.08 -15.44
C LYS A 245 -7.37 -12.83 -13.96
N PHE A 246 -7.88 -11.64 -13.62
CA PHE A 246 -8.17 -11.22 -12.24
C PHE A 246 -9.59 -11.50 -11.77
N LEU A 247 -10.48 -11.99 -12.64
CA LEU A 247 -11.85 -12.40 -12.27
C LEU A 247 -11.92 -13.30 -11.03
N PRO A 248 -11.03 -14.29 -10.82
CA PRO A 248 -11.09 -15.15 -9.64
C PRO A 248 -10.95 -14.40 -8.30
N LEU A 249 -10.39 -13.19 -8.28
CA LEU A 249 -10.27 -12.38 -7.06
C LEU A 249 -11.55 -11.61 -6.71
N ILE A 250 -12.53 -11.54 -7.63
CA ILE A 250 -13.69 -10.64 -7.51
C ILE A 250 -14.91 -11.34 -6.92
N VAL A 251 -14.96 -12.67 -6.96
CA VAL A 251 -16.15 -13.49 -6.69
C VAL A 251 -16.79 -13.26 -5.32
N ASN A 252 -16.03 -12.84 -4.29
CA ASN A 252 -16.52 -12.69 -2.91
C ASN A 252 -16.10 -11.36 -2.25
N LEU A 253 -16.14 -10.25 -2.99
CA LEU A 253 -15.75 -8.94 -2.48
C LEU A 253 -16.94 -8.14 -1.97
N SER A 254 -16.71 -7.34 -0.92
CA SER A 254 -17.61 -6.28 -0.48
C SER A 254 -17.27 -4.94 -1.13
N GLU A 255 -16.01 -4.74 -1.57
CA GLU A 255 -15.59 -3.55 -2.28
C GLU A 255 -14.82 -3.92 -3.55
N PHE A 256 -15.21 -3.32 -4.67
CA PHE A 256 -14.53 -3.50 -5.95
C PHE A 256 -14.34 -2.16 -6.64
N GLY A 257 -13.14 -1.94 -7.19
CA GLY A 257 -12.82 -0.75 -7.96
C GLY A 257 -12.07 -1.09 -9.25
N THR A 258 -12.46 -0.51 -10.38
CA THR A 258 -11.70 -0.64 -11.62
C THR A 258 -11.92 0.53 -12.59
N ASP A 259 -10.93 0.82 -13.41
CA ASP A 259 -11.01 1.72 -14.57
C ASP A 259 -11.17 0.95 -15.89
N SER A 260 -11.24 -0.39 -15.86
CA SER A 260 -11.36 -1.22 -17.04
C SER A 260 -12.81 -1.64 -17.29
N TRP A 261 -13.44 -1.02 -18.29
CA TRP A 261 -14.79 -1.43 -18.73
C TRP A 261 -14.84 -2.89 -19.18
N LEU A 262 -13.77 -3.41 -19.78
CA LEU A 262 -13.69 -4.81 -20.24
C LEU A 262 -13.68 -5.81 -19.07
N LEU A 263 -13.04 -5.45 -17.94
CA LEU A 263 -13.16 -6.22 -16.70
C LEU A 263 -14.60 -6.22 -16.21
N MET A 264 -15.22 -5.05 -16.21
CA MET A 264 -16.58 -4.87 -15.75
C MET A 264 -17.56 -5.70 -16.59
N GLN A 265 -17.44 -5.66 -17.92
CA GLN A 265 -18.23 -6.51 -18.81
C GLN A 265 -18.01 -8.00 -18.52
N ALA A 266 -16.76 -8.42 -18.35
CA ALA A 266 -16.47 -9.82 -18.02
C ALA A 266 -17.08 -10.23 -16.67
N LEU A 267 -17.07 -9.34 -15.68
CA LEU A 267 -17.75 -9.54 -14.40
C LEU A 267 -19.26 -9.68 -14.60
N ILE A 268 -19.89 -8.77 -15.33
CA ILE A 268 -21.33 -8.78 -15.64
C ILE A 268 -21.71 -10.10 -16.33
N SER A 269 -20.93 -10.56 -17.31
CA SER A 269 -21.17 -11.81 -18.03
C SER A 269 -20.96 -13.07 -17.19
N CYS A 270 -20.18 -13.02 -16.11
CA CYS A 270 -19.99 -14.18 -15.23
C CYS A 270 -21.12 -14.37 -14.20
N HIS A 271 -21.93 -13.34 -13.94
CA HIS A 271 -22.86 -13.29 -12.80
C HIS A 271 -24.27 -13.81 -13.07
N ASP A 272 -24.47 -14.64 -14.10
CA ASP A 272 -25.77 -15.25 -14.39
C ASP A 272 -26.28 -16.23 -13.30
N THR A 273 -25.48 -16.53 -12.27
CA THR A 273 -25.84 -17.52 -11.22
C THR A 273 -25.99 -16.98 -9.80
N LEU A 274 -25.25 -15.94 -9.39
CA LEU A 274 -25.50 -15.21 -8.13
C LEU A 274 -24.73 -13.88 -8.12
N PRO A 275 -25.36 -12.74 -7.79
CA PRO A 275 -24.65 -11.47 -7.63
C PRO A 275 -23.74 -11.50 -6.41
N PRO A 276 -22.56 -10.84 -6.46
CA PRO A 276 -21.67 -10.75 -5.33
C PRO A 276 -22.30 -9.90 -4.21
N LEU A 277 -21.89 -10.12 -2.96
CA LEU A 277 -22.23 -9.27 -1.81
C LEU A 277 -21.49 -7.93 -1.85
N LEU A 278 -21.56 -7.26 -3.00
CA LEU A 278 -20.79 -6.08 -3.31
C LEU A 278 -21.50 -4.85 -2.75
N GLU A 279 -20.89 -4.22 -1.75
CA GLU A 279 -21.42 -3.03 -1.06
C GLU A 279 -20.89 -1.73 -1.67
N THR A 280 -19.64 -1.73 -2.13
CA THR A 280 -19.00 -0.57 -2.76
C THR A 280 -18.48 -0.92 -4.15
N LEU A 281 -18.88 -0.13 -5.13
CA LEU A 281 -18.43 -0.25 -6.51
C LEU A 281 -17.86 1.10 -6.98
N GLU A 282 -16.63 1.08 -7.49
CA GLU A 282 -15.97 2.23 -8.09
C GLU A 282 -15.60 1.92 -9.54
N ILE A 283 -16.15 2.69 -10.49
CA ILE A 283 -15.90 2.50 -11.92
C ILE A 283 -15.48 3.83 -12.53
N LEU A 284 -14.28 3.89 -13.11
CA LEU A 284 -13.77 5.14 -13.70
C LEU A 284 -13.94 5.23 -15.23
N SER A 285 -14.34 4.13 -15.89
CA SER A 285 -14.57 4.09 -17.34
C SER A 285 -15.81 3.27 -17.66
N ILE A 286 -16.78 3.89 -18.33
CA ILE A 286 -18.06 3.29 -18.69
C ILE A 286 -18.28 3.50 -20.19
N ARG A 287 -18.33 2.42 -20.97
CA ARG A 287 -18.67 2.49 -22.41
C ARG A 287 -20.15 2.24 -22.69
N ASP A 288 -20.84 1.50 -21.81
CA ASP A 288 -22.27 1.19 -21.96
C ASP A 288 -23.00 1.34 -20.62
N THR A 289 -23.67 2.48 -20.45
CA THR A 289 -24.42 2.81 -19.23
C THR A 289 -25.66 1.93 -19.07
N LYS A 290 -26.26 1.44 -20.17
CA LYS A 290 -27.47 0.60 -20.10
C LYS A 290 -27.12 -0.76 -19.49
N VAL A 291 -26.08 -1.40 -20.00
CA VAL A 291 -25.57 -2.68 -19.47
C VAL A 291 -25.14 -2.53 -18.01
N LEU A 292 -24.50 -1.42 -17.65
CA LEU A 292 -24.16 -1.13 -16.25
C LEU A 292 -25.41 -1.02 -15.38
N CYS A 293 -26.40 -0.23 -15.78
CA CYS A 293 -27.64 -0.06 -15.02
C CYS A 293 -28.35 -1.39 -14.79
N GLU A 294 -28.49 -2.23 -15.83
CA GLU A 294 -29.08 -3.57 -15.73
C GLU A 294 -28.32 -4.46 -14.72
N TYR A 295 -27.00 -4.34 -14.66
CA TYR A 295 -26.19 -5.04 -13.66
C TYR A 295 -26.37 -4.47 -12.25
N LEU A 296 -26.40 -3.15 -12.09
CA LEU A 296 -26.58 -2.49 -10.78
C LEU A 296 -27.92 -2.89 -10.12
N TYR A 297 -28.99 -3.05 -10.91
CA TYR A 297 -30.27 -3.56 -10.41
C TYR A 297 -30.19 -4.97 -9.80
N LYS A 298 -29.16 -5.75 -10.16
CA LYS A 298 -28.92 -7.10 -9.62
C LYS A 298 -28.07 -7.09 -8.34
N LEU A 299 -27.61 -5.93 -7.85
CA LEU A 299 -26.74 -5.82 -6.67
C LEU A 299 -27.50 -5.26 -5.45
N PRO A 300 -28.29 -6.08 -4.74
CA PRO A 300 -29.12 -5.60 -3.63
C PRO A 300 -28.31 -5.09 -2.42
N ALA A 301 -27.05 -5.48 -2.30
CA ALA A 301 -26.17 -5.06 -1.20
C ALA A 301 -25.43 -3.73 -1.48
N LEU A 302 -25.53 -3.19 -2.70
CA LEU A 302 -24.75 -2.02 -3.10
C LEU A 302 -25.23 -0.77 -2.37
N THR A 303 -24.38 -0.18 -1.54
CA THR A 303 -24.68 1.04 -0.77
C THR A 303 -23.90 2.26 -1.24
N SER A 304 -22.78 2.06 -1.95
CA SER A 304 -21.92 3.14 -2.43
C SER A 304 -21.47 2.88 -3.86
N LEU A 305 -21.96 3.70 -4.78
CA LEU A 305 -21.48 3.75 -6.16
C LEU A 305 -20.65 5.01 -6.40
N THR A 306 -19.45 4.85 -6.94
CA THR A 306 -18.63 5.96 -7.46
C THR A 306 -18.40 5.73 -8.94
N MET A 307 -18.81 6.70 -9.75
CA MET A 307 -18.56 6.70 -11.18
C MET A 307 -17.76 7.94 -11.55
N ASP A 308 -16.74 7.78 -12.39
CA ASP A 308 -16.10 8.90 -13.08
C ASP A 308 -16.45 8.80 -14.57
N SER A 309 -16.92 9.90 -15.13
CA SER A 309 -17.26 10.00 -16.54
C SER A 309 -16.24 10.92 -17.19
N SER A 310 -15.04 10.39 -17.44
CA SER A 310 -13.98 11.10 -18.14
C SER A 310 -14.36 11.50 -19.59
N ALA A 311 -15.45 10.96 -20.12
CA ALA A 311 -15.97 11.23 -21.47
C ALA A 311 -16.38 12.69 -21.75
N ALA A 312 -16.37 13.59 -20.77
CA ALA A 312 -16.73 15.01 -20.97
C ALA A 312 -15.53 15.94 -21.31
N LEU A 313 -14.31 15.41 -21.46
CA LEU A 313 -13.09 16.24 -21.51
C LEU A 313 -12.61 16.69 -22.90
N SER A 314 -13.32 16.38 -23.99
CA SER A 314 -12.93 16.84 -25.33
C SER A 314 -13.37 18.28 -25.69
N SER A 315 -14.08 19.00 -24.81
CA SER A 315 -14.60 20.35 -25.10
C SER A 315 -14.16 21.44 -24.13
N GLY A 316 -12.84 21.65 -23.98
CA GLY A 316 -12.20 22.94 -23.62
C GLY A 316 -12.70 23.76 -22.42
N SER A 317 -13.53 23.19 -21.53
CA SER A 317 -14.24 23.92 -20.48
C SER A 317 -13.84 23.38 -19.12
N SER A 318 -13.54 24.29 -18.20
CA SER A 318 -13.05 24.05 -16.84
C SER A 318 -13.65 22.81 -16.15
N ASN A 319 -12.77 21.86 -15.82
CA ASN A 319 -13.06 20.56 -15.23
C ASN A 319 -13.80 20.67 -13.88
N VAL A 320 -15.11 20.45 -13.89
CA VAL A 320 -15.87 20.11 -12.69
C VAL A 320 -15.94 18.59 -12.62
N LEU A 321 -15.16 18.01 -11.71
CA LEU A 321 -15.16 16.56 -11.47
C LEU A 321 -16.44 16.21 -10.70
N TYR A 322 -17.46 15.72 -11.41
CA TYR A 322 -18.71 15.29 -10.79
C TYR A 322 -18.51 13.93 -10.12
N LYS A 323 -18.09 13.94 -8.86
CA LYS A 323 -18.12 12.72 -8.04
C LYS A 323 -19.56 12.48 -7.58
N MET A 324 -20.34 11.77 -8.40
CA MET A 324 -21.66 11.33 -8.00
C MET A 324 -21.52 10.16 -7.02
N ARG A 325 -21.78 10.42 -5.74
CA ARG A 325 -21.88 9.37 -4.71
C ARG A 325 -23.35 9.07 -4.49
N ILE A 326 -23.83 8.01 -5.11
CA ILE A 326 -25.20 7.54 -4.90
C ILE A 326 -25.18 6.65 -3.67
N LYS A 327 -25.89 7.07 -2.62
CA LYS A 327 -26.25 6.21 -1.50
C LYS A 327 -27.57 5.55 -1.89
N VAL A 328 -27.54 4.26 -2.14
CA VAL A 328 -28.77 3.48 -2.39
C VAL A 328 -29.36 3.20 -1.01
N GLU A 329 -30.56 3.73 -0.75
CA GLU A 329 -31.31 3.49 0.50
C GLU A 329 -32.26 2.31 0.38
#